data_AF-A0A7K5F9N2-F1
#
_entry.id   AF-A0A7K5F9N2-F1
#
_cell.length_a   1.000
_cell.length_b   1.000
_cell.length_c   1.000
_cell.angle_alpha   90.00
_cell.angle_beta   90.00
_cell.angle_gamma   90.00
#
_symmetry.space_group_name_H-M   'P 1'
#
loop_
_entity.id
_entity.type
_entity.pdbx_description
1 polymer ?
#
loop_
_entity_poly.entity_id
_entity_poly.type
_entity_poly.pdbx_seq_one_letter_code
_entity_poly.pdbx_strand_id
1 'polypeptide(L)'
;PDLTSTPNFVVEVIKDDTKQTLVLDCHYPEDEIGNEGEEESDIFTIREVSFQPTGESDWKDTNYTLNTDSLDWALYDHLMDFLADRGVDNTFADELIELSTALEHQEYIKFLEDLKSFVKCQ
;
A
#
# COMPACT_ATOMS: atom_id res chain seq x y z
N PRO A 1 -8.64 5.17 21.21
CA PRO A 1 -8.13 4.79 19.87
C PRO A 1 -7.42 3.46 19.97
N ASP A 2 -7.94 2.45 19.28
CA ASP A 2 -7.22 1.20 19.11
C ASP A 2 -6.02 1.47 18.19
N LEU A 3 -4.87 0.86 18.50
CA LEU A 3 -3.65 1.05 17.71
C LEU A 3 -3.79 0.20 16.44
N THR A 4 -3.98 0.83 15.29
CA THR A 4 -4.12 0.16 13.98
C THR A 4 -2.87 0.37 13.15
N SER A 5 -2.53 -0.65 12.36
CA SER A 5 -1.41 -0.65 11.43
C SER A 5 -1.90 -0.37 10.01
N THR A 6 -1.56 0.80 9.47
CA THR A 6 -1.95 1.25 8.12
C THR A 6 -0.71 1.43 7.25
N PRO A 7 -0.03 0.33 6.85
CA PRO A 7 1.21 0.43 6.09
C PRO A 7 0.96 0.88 4.64
N ASN A 8 1.88 1.63 4.06
CA ASN A 8 1.88 1.79 2.60
C ASN A 8 2.05 0.43 1.92
N PHE A 9 1.43 0.26 0.76
CA PHE A 9 1.51 -0.98 -0.01
C PHE A 9 1.72 -0.69 -1.48
N VAL A 10 2.45 -1.59 -2.13
CA VAL A 10 2.79 -1.46 -3.56
C VAL A 10 2.06 -2.54 -4.33
N VAL A 11 1.32 -2.14 -5.35
CA VAL A 11 0.65 -3.06 -6.28
C VAL A 11 1.48 -3.19 -7.54
N GLU A 12 1.92 -4.41 -7.82
CA GLU A 12 2.61 -4.78 -9.05
C GLU A 12 1.69 -5.57 -9.98
N VAL A 13 1.41 -5.02 -11.17
CA VAL A 13 0.61 -5.70 -12.20
C VAL A 13 1.51 -6.15 -13.33
N ILE A 14 1.67 -7.47 -13.46
CA ILE A 14 2.47 -8.13 -14.48
C ILE A 14 1.53 -8.72 -15.54
N LYS A 15 1.85 -8.50 -16.82
CA LYS A 15 1.17 -9.16 -17.95
C LYS A 15 2.16 -10.09 -18.64
N ASP A 16 1.70 -11.28 -19.03
CA ASP A 16 2.57 -12.35 -19.58
C ASP A 16 3.32 -11.96 -20.85
N ASP A 17 2.80 -10.99 -21.63
CA ASP A 17 3.36 -10.55 -22.91
C ASP A 17 4.27 -9.32 -22.80
N THR A 18 4.43 -8.73 -21.61
CA THR A 18 5.27 -7.55 -21.38
C THR A 18 6.48 -7.86 -20.51
N LYS A 19 7.64 -7.29 -20.85
CA LYS A 19 8.83 -7.27 -19.95
C LYS A 19 8.77 -6.11 -18.93
N GLN A 20 7.58 -5.54 -18.77
CA GLN A 20 7.32 -4.39 -17.93
C GLN A 20 6.18 -4.73 -16.98
N THR A 21 6.33 -4.23 -15.76
CA THR A 21 5.37 -4.31 -14.66
C THR A 21 4.85 -2.90 -14.43
N LEU A 22 3.53 -2.74 -14.34
CA LEU A 22 2.94 -1.50 -13.85
C LEU A 22 3.00 -1.52 -12.33
N VAL A 23 3.61 -0.52 -11.73
CA VAL A 23 3.78 -0.41 -10.28
C VAL A 23 3.01 0.81 -9.78
N LEU A 24 2.14 0.59 -8.79
CA LEU A 24 1.33 1.61 -8.16
C LEU A 24 1.66 1.63 -6.65
N ASP A 25 2.24 2.73 -6.18
CA ASP A 25 2.52 2.96 -4.76
C ASP A 25 1.27 3.57 -4.10
N CYS A 26 0.69 2.83 -3.16
CA CYS A 26 -0.57 3.15 -2.51
C CYS A 26 -0.36 3.45 -1.02
N HIS A 27 -1.15 4.37 -0.49
CA HIS A 27 -1.05 4.77 0.91
C HIS A 27 -2.42 5.05 1.52
N TYR A 28 -2.50 4.88 2.84
CA TYR A 28 -3.64 5.31 3.63
C TYR A 28 -3.48 6.80 3.94
N PRO A 29 -4.48 7.65 3.63
CA PRO A 29 -4.42 9.07 3.95
C PRO A 29 -4.23 9.29 5.46
N GLU A 30 -3.33 10.20 5.85
CA GLU A 30 -3.05 10.50 7.26
C GLU A 30 -4.19 11.27 7.95
N ASP A 31 -5.09 11.88 7.17
CA ASP A 31 -6.13 12.81 7.62
C ASP A 31 -7.55 12.31 7.32
N GLU A 32 -8.13 11.34 8.05
CA GLU A 32 -9.60 11.22 8.19
C GLU A 32 -10.01 10.60 9.54
N ILE A 33 -9.64 11.24 10.65
CA ILE A 33 -10.47 11.18 11.87
C ILE A 33 -11.52 12.29 11.75
N GLY A 34 -12.58 12.02 10.98
CA GLY A 34 -13.80 12.83 10.98
C GLY A 34 -14.08 13.57 9.69
N ASN A 35 -14.69 12.88 8.73
CA ASN A 35 -15.55 13.52 7.75
C ASN A 35 -16.91 12.80 7.76
N GLU A 36 -17.83 13.33 8.55
CA GLU A 36 -19.24 12.91 8.63
C GLU A 36 -20.00 13.45 7.40
N GLY A 37 -19.56 13.08 6.20
CA GLY A 37 -20.13 13.52 4.93
C GLY A 37 -20.31 12.34 3.99
N GLU A 38 -21.56 12.02 3.68
CA GLU A 38 -22.01 10.97 2.78
C GLU A 38 -21.46 11.16 1.35
N GLU A 39 -20.35 10.49 1.03
CA GLU A 39 -19.91 9.98 -0.28
C GLU A 39 -18.77 8.99 0.04
N GLU A 40 -18.69 7.81 -0.59
CA GLU A 40 -17.66 6.79 -0.29
C GLU A 40 -16.25 7.38 -0.47
N SER A 41 -15.64 7.82 0.64
CA SER A 41 -14.23 8.23 0.69
C SER A 41 -13.38 6.99 0.44
N ASP A 42 -12.47 7.05 -0.55
CA ASP A 42 -11.54 5.94 -0.82
C ASP A 42 -10.64 5.72 0.40
N ILE A 43 -10.56 4.46 0.86
CA ILE A 43 -9.81 4.09 2.08
C ILE A 43 -8.30 4.22 1.87
N PHE A 44 -7.86 4.12 0.62
CA PHE A 44 -6.47 4.32 0.21
C PHE A 44 -6.42 5.17 -1.05
N THR A 45 -5.25 5.76 -1.30
CA THR A 45 -4.99 6.54 -2.51
C THR A 45 -3.69 6.11 -3.17
N ILE A 46 -3.63 6.26 -4.49
CA ILE A 46 -2.40 6.02 -5.26
C ILE A 46 -1.55 7.28 -5.17
N ARG A 47 -0.29 7.17 -4.74
CA ARG A 47 0.68 8.27 -4.65
C ARG A 47 1.54 8.40 -5.89
N GLU A 48 2.02 7.27 -6.39
CA GLU A 48 2.93 7.23 -7.53
C GLU A 48 2.62 6.05 -8.44
N VAL A 49 2.81 6.25 -9.75
CA VAL A 49 2.65 5.21 -10.77
C VAL A 49 3.89 5.19 -11.65
N SER A 50 4.42 4.00 -11.94
CA SER A 50 5.56 3.84 -12.83
C SER A 50 5.51 2.52 -13.60
N PHE A 51 6.33 2.41 -14.64
CA PHE A 51 6.66 1.13 -15.24
C PHE A 51 8.05 0.70 -14.79
N GLN A 52 8.16 -0.52 -14.26
CA GLN A 52 9.43 -1.14 -13.88
C GLN A 52 9.70 -2.40 -14.71
N PRO A 53 10.97 -2.79 -14.93
CA PRO A 53 11.29 -4.05 -15.60
C PRO A 53 10.83 -5.23 -14.76
N THR A 54 10.17 -6.20 -15.39
CA THR A 54 9.66 -7.37 -14.67
C THR A 54 10.80 -8.25 -14.14
N GLY A 55 10.72 -8.62 -12.86
CA GLY A 55 11.65 -9.55 -12.22
C GLY A 55 12.98 -8.94 -11.76
N GLU A 56 13.13 -7.62 -11.81
CA GLU A 56 14.23 -6.92 -11.17
C GLU A 56 13.83 -6.50 -9.75
N SER A 57 14.69 -6.75 -8.76
CA SER A 57 14.44 -6.42 -7.35
C SER A 57 14.60 -4.93 -7.05
N ASP A 58 15.39 -4.24 -7.86
CA ASP A 58 15.83 -2.88 -7.57
C ASP A 58 15.01 -1.89 -8.38
N TRP A 59 14.45 -0.90 -7.68
CA TRP A 59 13.75 0.19 -8.31
C TRP A 59 14.69 0.98 -9.22
N LYS A 60 14.29 1.23 -10.47
CA LYS A 60 15.07 2.07 -11.38
C LYS A 60 14.63 3.52 -11.25
N ASP A 61 15.42 4.31 -10.52
CA ASP A 61 15.24 5.76 -10.38
C ASP A 61 15.23 6.53 -11.71
N THR A 62 15.79 5.91 -12.77
CA THR A 62 15.81 6.49 -14.12
C THR A 62 14.49 6.33 -14.87
N ASN A 63 13.60 5.44 -14.41
CA ASN A 63 12.29 5.27 -15.00
C ASN A 63 11.39 6.44 -14.60
N TYR A 64 10.51 6.82 -15.50
CA TYR A 64 9.57 7.90 -15.23
C TYR A 64 8.57 7.43 -14.17
N THR A 65 8.50 8.19 -13.08
CA THR A 65 7.53 8.03 -12.01
C THR A 65 6.58 9.21 -12.05
N LEU A 66 5.29 8.90 -12.18
CA LEU A 66 4.22 9.88 -12.20
C LEU A 66 3.68 10.02 -10.78
N ASN A 67 3.84 11.20 -10.20
CA ASN A 67 3.13 11.59 -8.98
C ASN A 67 1.67 11.91 -9.35
N THR A 68 0.73 11.40 -8.55
CA THR A 68 -0.70 11.47 -8.83
C THR A 68 -1.35 12.81 -8.47
N ASP A 69 -0.69 13.66 -7.66
CA ASP A 69 -1.21 14.98 -7.28
C ASP A 69 -1.40 15.91 -8.50
N SER A 70 -0.67 15.63 -9.59
CA SER A 70 -0.74 16.37 -10.85
C SER A 70 -1.60 15.69 -11.92
N LEU A 71 -2.27 14.58 -11.60
CA LEU A 71 -3.10 13.85 -12.55
C LEU A 71 -4.45 14.53 -12.77
N ASP A 72 -4.96 14.36 -13.99
CA ASP A 72 -6.37 14.62 -14.26
C ASP A 72 -7.23 13.61 -13.49
N TRP A 73 -8.26 14.10 -12.81
CA TRP A 73 -9.15 13.31 -11.96
C TRP A 73 -9.74 12.10 -12.71
N ALA A 74 -10.09 12.25 -13.99
CA ALA A 74 -10.67 11.14 -14.74
C ALA A 74 -9.64 10.02 -14.97
N LEU A 75 -8.36 10.36 -15.18
CA LEU A 75 -7.31 9.34 -15.29
C LEU A 75 -7.05 8.67 -13.94
N TYR A 76 -7.11 9.42 -12.84
CA TYR A 76 -7.01 8.87 -11.49
C TYR A 76 -8.13 7.85 -11.22
N ASP A 77 -9.39 8.21 -11.51
CA ASP A 77 -10.54 7.30 -11.35
C ASP A 77 -10.35 6.00 -12.14
N HIS A 78 -9.88 6.08 -13.39
CA HIS A 78 -9.60 4.86 -14.18
C HIS A 78 -8.48 4.00 -13.59
N LEU A 79 -7.52 4.57 -12.87
CA LEU A 79 -6.48 3.80 -12.17
C LEU A 79 -7.05 3.10 -10.94
N MET A 80 -7.93 3.76 -10.19
CA MET A 80 -8.67 3.16 -9.07
C MET A 80 -9.58 2.03 -9.55
N ASP A 81 -10.38 2.25 -10.60
CA ASP A 81 -11.20 1.20 -11.23
C ASP A 81 -10.35 0.01 -11.70
N PHE A 82 -9.17 0.28 -12.28
CA PHE A 82 -8.25 -0.77 -12.74
C PHE A 82 -7.69 -1.64 -11.60
N LEU A 83 -7.48 -1.05 -10.43
CA LEU A 83 -7.10 -1.75 -9.19
C LEU A 83 -8.28 -2.57 -8.65
N ALA A 84 -9.47 -1.98 -8.59
CA ALA A 84 -10.69 -2.65 -8.14
C ALA A 84 -11.04 -3.86 -9.00
N ASP A 85 -10.91 -3.76 -10.33
CA ASP A 85 -11.07 -4.87 -11.28
C ASP A 85 -10.14 -6.07 -11.00
N ARG A 86 -9.05 -5.84 -10.26
CA ARG A 86 -8.08 -6.86 -9.82
C ARG A 86 -8.25 -7.29 -8.37
N GLY A 87 -9.29 -6.79 -7.71
CA GLY A 87 -9.58 -7.07 -6.30
C GLY A 87 -8.78 -6.22 -5.32
N VAL A 88 -8.16 -5.12 -5.77
CA VAL A 88 -7.53 -4.13 -4.90
C VAL A 88 -8.51 -2.96 -4.77
N ASP A 89 -9.52 -3.14 -3.93
CA ASP A 89 -10.58 -2.17 -3.63
C ASP A 89 -10.58 -1.80 -2.12
N ASN A 90 -11.59 -1.04 -1.69
CA ASN A 90 -11.74 -0.65 -0.29
C ASN A 90 -11.90 -1.86 0.66
N THR A 91 -12.51 -2.96 0.20
CA THR A 91 -12.63 -4.18 1.03
C THR A 91 -11.25 -4.81 1.25
N PHE A 92 -10.43 -4.88 0.20
CA PHE A 92 -9.04 -5.33 0.32
C PHE A 92 -8.22 -4.43 1.26
N ALA A 93 -8.38 -3.12 1.17
CA ALA A 93 -7.68 -2.17 2.02
C ALA A 93 -8.03 -2.35 3.51
N ASP A 94 -9.32 -2.50 3.84
CA ASP A 94 -9.76 -2.80 5.20
C ASP A 94 -9.18 -4.12 5.72
N GLU A 95 -9.24 -5.19 4.93
CA GLU A 95 -8.66 -6.49 5.29
C GLU A 95 -7.14 -6.41 5.50
N LEU A 96 -6.45 -5.57 4.72
CA LEU A 96 -5.01 -5.35 4.84
C LEU A 96 -4.65 -4.62 6.15
N ILE A 97 -5.47 -3.67 6.60
CA ILE A 97 -5.29 -3.01 7.91
C ILE A 97 -5.40 -4.04 9.03
N GLU A 98 -6.42 -4.90 8.99
CA GLU A 98 -6.61 -5.95 10.01
C GLU A 98 -5.42 -6.92 10.03
N LEU A 99 -5.00 -7.40 8.84
CA LEU A 99 -3.86 -8.30 8.68
C LEU A 99 -2.57 -7.65 9.20
N SER A 100 -2.27 -6.41 8.79
CA SER A 100 -1.06 -5.70 9.21
C SER A 100 -1.05 -5.49 10.72
N THR A 101 -2.19 -5.13 11.32
CA THR A 101 -2.31 -4.93 12.76
C THR A 101 -2.03 -6.22 13.53
N ALA A 102 -2.55 -7.36 13.06
CA ALA A 102 -2.27 -8.66 13.65
C ALA A 102 -0.78 -9.05 13.53
N LEU A 103 -0.17 -8.83 12.35
CA LEU A 103 1.25 -9.12 12.11
C LEU A 103 2.18 -8.22 12.94
N GLU A 104 1.89 -6.93 13.02
CA GLU A 104 2.65 -5.97 13.84
C GLU A 104 2.64 -6.40 15.31
N HIS A 105 1.47 -6.76 15.84
CA HIS A 105 1.36 -7.23 17.21
C HIS A 105 2.16 -8.53 17.44
N GLN A 106 2.09 -9.48 16.51
CA GLN A 106 2.85 -10.73 16.58
C GLN A 106 4.36 -10.48 16.60
N GLU A 107 4.89 -9.70 15.65
CA GLU A 107 6.32 -9.43 15.58
C GLU A 107 6.80 -8.54 16.74
N TYR A 108 5.96 -7.65 17.27
CA TYR A 108 6.27 -6.91 18.50
C TYR A 108 6.51 -7.82 19.70
N ILE A 109 5.64 -8.82 19.93
CA ILE A 109 5.82 -9.79 21.01
C ILE A 109 7.14 -10.55 20.83
N LYS A 110 7.39 -11.05 19.62
CA LYS A 110 8.62 -11.79 19.30
C LYS A 110 9.86 -10.93 19.50
N PHE A 111 9.83 -9.66 19.08
CA PHE A 111 10.89 -8.70 19.35
C PHE A 111 11.17 -8.55 20.86
N LEU A 112 10.13 -8.47 21.70
CA LEU A 112 10.30 -8.41 23.15
C LEU A 112 10.90 -9.69 23.73
N GLU A 113 10.54 -10.87 23.20
CA GLU A 113 11.13 -12.14 23.60
C GLU A 113 12.62 -12.22 23.25
N ASP A 114 12.98 -11.81 22.04
CA ASP A 114 14.36 -11.73 21.57
C ASP A 114 15.17 -10.72 22.39
N LEU A 115 14.59 -9.54 22.66
CA LEU A 115 15.22 -8.51 23.50
C LEU A 115 15.45 -9.01 24.94
N LYS A 116 14.46 -9.69 25.52
CA LYS A 116 14.58 -10.32 26.84
C LYS A 116 15.67 -11.39 26.85
N SER A 117 15.76 -12.21 25.81
CA SER A 117 16.83 -13.21 25.65
C SER A 117 18.20 -12.54 25.59
N PHE A 118 18.34 -11.51 24.75
CA PHE A 118 19.56 -10.74 24.58
C PHE A 118 20.06 -10.13 25.89
N VAL A 119 19.18 -9.51 26.69
CA VAL A 119 19.55 -8.89 27.96
C VAL A 119 19.85 -9.92 29.06
N LYS A 120 19.26 -11.12 28.99
CA LYS A 120 19.50 -12.20 29.96
C LYS A 120 20.82 -12.94 29.76
N CYS A 121 21.45 -12.82 28.60
CA CYS A 121 22.79 -13.34 28.37
C CYS A 121 23.83 -12.52 29.18
N GLN A 122 23.99 -12.90 30.45
CA GLN A 122 25.10 -12.55 31.34
C GLN A 122 25.76 -13.83 31.88
#